data_AF-A0A1Q6M1W7-F1
#
_entry.id   AF-A0A1Q6M1W7-F1
#
_cell.length_a   1.000
_cell.length_b   1.000
_cell.length_c   1.000
_cell.angle_alpha   90.00
_cell.angle_beta   90.00
_cell.angle_gamma   90.00
#
_symmetry.space_group_name_H-M   'P 1'
#
loop_
_entity.id
_entity.type
_entity.pdbx_description
1 polymer ?
#
loop_
_entity_poly.entity_id
_entity_poly.type
_entity_poly.pdbx_seq_one_letter_code
_entity_poly.pdbx_strand_id
1 'polypeptide(L)'
;MKFKVGDKVKVIAEKHGHEFDIGEIVKIEEISDRDYKCSSLKKDELWWMGEDEFVKVKFTKSDLKDGDIITYRDGRKRTIVAESLIDEYGHEVAGLRTYDNELKNKFSATGLDIVKVERPTQYKEVFERKEEILDEVEKKYLANVIKPFRHEIKIISKRSRLGNSSICYIKIWLKNNDTANLPDFKENSMYKGMEPNREYSLKELGLE
;
A
#
# COMPACT_ATOMS: atom_id res chain seq x y z
N MET A 1 -4.75 -16.32 -1.33
CA MET A 1 -5.77 -15.53 -2.07
C MET A 1 -5.37 -14.06 -2.04
N LYS A 2 -5.63 -13.30 -3.11
CA LYS A 2 -5.10 -11.93 -3.27
C LYS A 2 -5.86 -10.85 -2.47
N PHE A 3 -7.06 -11.17 -1.98
CA PHE A 3 -7.98 -10.23 -1.33
C PHE A 3 -8.33 -10.69 0.09
N LYS A 4 -8.78 -9.75 0.93
CA LYS A 4 -9.25 -10.01 2.31
C LYS A 4 -10.72 -9.62 2.50
N VAL A 5 -11.40 -10.28 3.43
CA VAL A 5 -12.79 -9.93 3.81
C VAL A 5 -12.83 -8.45 4.22
N GLY A 6 -13.70 -7.67 3.56
CA GLY A 6 -13.83 -6.23 3.70
C GLY A 6 -13.17 -5.40 2.62
N ASP A 7 -12.35 -5.99 1.75
CA ASP A 7 -11.83 -5.28 0.59
C ASP A 7 -13.00 -4.81 -0.28
N LYS A 8 -12.92 -3.55 -0.75
CA LYS A 8 -13.78 -3.05 -1.82
C LYS A 8 -13.16 -3.41 -3.16
N VAL A 9 -13.98 -3.95 -4.05
CA VAL A 9 -13.56 -4.35 -5.39
C VAL A 9 -14.53 -3.78 -6.42
N LYS A 10 -14.00 -3.45 -7.60
CA LYS A 10 -14.77 -2.92 -8.72
C LYS A 10 -15.04 -4.05 -9.68
N VAL A 11 -16.30 -4.30 -9.99
CA VAL A 11 -16.74 -5.31 -10.96
C VAL A 11 -16.25 -4.90 -12.36
N ILE A 12 -15.64 -5.83 -13.08
CA ILE A 12 -15.09 -5.60 -14.44
C ILE A 12 -15.64 -6.59 -15.48
N ALA A 13 -16.23 -7.70 -15.05
CA ALA A 13 -16.84 -8.69 -15.93
C ALA A 13 -17.95 -9.42 -15.18
N GLU A 14 -18.85 -10.05 -15.94
CA GLU A 14 -19.90 -10.92 -15.46
C GLU A 14 -19.74 -12.28 -16.17
N LYS A 15 -19.35 -13.30 -15.42
CA LYS A 15 -19.04 -14.66 -15.90
C LYS A 15 -19.75 -15.74 -15.08
N HIS A 16 -20.00 -15.48 -13.79
CA HIS A 16 -20.62 -16.43 -12.87
C HIS A 16 -22.08 -16.11 -12.54
N GLY A 17 -22.72 -15.23 -13.33
CA GLY A 17 -24.16 -14.95 -13.24
C GLY A 17 -24.56 -14.10 -12.04
N HIS A 18 -23.65 -13.26 -11.54
CA HIS A 18 -23.98 -12.28 -10.52
C HIS A 18 -24.72 -11.07 -11.13
N GLU A 19 -25.58 -10.40 -10.36
CA GLU A 19 -26.37 -9.27 -10.86
C GLU A 19 -25.73 -7.89 -10.58
N PHE A 20 -24.45 -7.86 -10.19
CA PHE A 20 -23.73 -6.60 -10.05
C PHE A 20 -23.49 -5.91 -11.38
N ASP A 21 -23.68 -4.60 -11.40
CA ASP A 21 -23.46 -3.80 -12.59
C ASP A 21 -21.95 -3.70 -12.89
N ILE A 22 -21.55 -3.81 -14.16
CA ILE A 22 -20.13 -3.61 -14.54
C ILE A 22 -19.70 -2.20 -14.13
N GLY A 23 -18.62 -2.12 -13.35
CA GLY A 23 -18.09 -0.89 -12.78
C GLY A 23 -18.63 -0.56 -11.38
N GLU A 24 -19.58 -1.34 -10.85
CA GLU A 24 -20.05 -1.24 -9.48
C GLU A 24 -18.93 -1.54 -8.48
N ILE A 25 -18.95 -0.86 -7.34
CA ILE A 25 -18.06 -1.15 -6.21
C ILE A 25 -18.84 -2.01 -5.22
N VAL A 26 -18.35 -3.24 -5.05
CA VAL A 26 -18.90 -4.23 -4.13
C VAL A 26 -17.88 -4.50 -3.01
N LYS A 27 -18.35 -5.05 -1.89
CA LYS A 27 -17.51 -5.38 -0.73
C LYS A 27 -17.43 -6.88 -0.55
N ILE A 28 -16.22 -7.41 -0.37
CA ILE A 28 -16.04 -8.83 -0.06
C ILE A 28 -16.51 -9.09 1.37
N GLU A 29 -17.52 -9.93 1.55
CA GLU A 29 -18.06 -10.34 2.86
C GLU A 29 -17.52 -11.71 3.29
N GLU A 30 -17.27 -12.61 2.34
CA GLU A 30 -16.84 -13.98 2.61
C GLU A 30 -15.86 -14.46 1.53
N ILE A 31 -14.97 -15.39 1.88
CA ILE A 31 -13.98 -15.96 0.97
C ILE A 31 -14.06 -17.49 1.10
N SER A 32 -14.28 -18.18 -0.01
CA SER A 32 -14.19 -19.64 -0.12
C SER A 32 -12.83 -20.05 -0.68
N ASP A 33 -12.58 -21.34 -0.91
CA ASP A 33 -11.31 -21.79 -1.49
C ASP A 33 -11.04 -21.26 -2.92
N ARG A 34 -12.10 -20.85 -3.64
CA ARG A 34 -12.02 -20.47 -5.06
C ARG A 34 -12.68 -19.13 -5.39
N ASP A 35 -13.68 -18.73 -4.60
CA ASP A 35 -14.59 -17.63 -4.94
C ASP A 35 -14.71 -16.63 -3.78
N TYR A 36 -15.24 -15.46 -4.11
CA TYR A 36 -15.42 -14.35 -3.18
C TYR A 36 -16.90 -13.96 -3.14
N LYS A 37 -17.50 -13.99 -1.96
CA LYS A 37 -18.87 -13.52 -1.76
C LYS A 37 -18.84 -12.02 -1.57
N CYS A 38 -19.48 -11.30 -2.47
CA CYS A 38 -19.51 -9.85 -2.49
C CYS A 38 -20.92 -9.36 -2.16
N SER A 39 -21.01 -8.20 -1.51
CA SER A 39 -22.25 -7.46 -1.26
C SER A 39 -22.26 -6.16 -2.07
N SER A 40 -23.41 -5.82 -2.63
CA SER A 40 -23.60 -4.48 -3.22
C SER A 40 -23.64 -3.42 -2.12
N LEU A 41 -23.09 -2.24 -2.40
CA LEU A 41 -23.23 -1.07 -1.53
C LEU A 41 -24.55 -0.31 -1.76
N LYS A 42 -25.30 -0.67 -2.82
CA LYS A 42 -26.51 0.03 -3.27
C LYS A 42 -27.76 -0.85 -3.19
N LYS A 43 -27.62 -2.14 -3.43
CA LYS A 43 -28.68 -3.16 -3.45
C LYS A 43 -28.47 -4.10 -2.27
N ASP A 44 -29.55 -4.65 -1.72
CA ASP A 44 -29.47 -5.70 -0.69
C ASP A 44 -29.24 -7.07 -1.35
N GLU A 45 -28.12 -7.20 -2.05
CA GLU A 45 -27.79 -8.35 -2.90
C GLU A 45 -26.39 -8.88 -2.59
N LEU A 46 -26.26 -10.21 -2.56
CA LEU A 46 -25.05 -10.95 -2.25
C LEU A 46 -24.80 -12.00 -3.32
N TRP A 47 -23.66 -11.91 -4.01
CA TRP A 47 -23.30 -12.84 -5.08
C TRP A 47 -21.87 -13.34 -4.95
N TRP A 48 -21.63 -14.56 -5.43
CA TRP A 48 -20.27 -15.10 -5.56
C TRP A 48 -19.63 -14.63 -6.86
N MET A 49 -18.35 -14.29 -6.77
CA MET A 49 -17.55 -13.82 -7.89
C MET A 49 -16.19 -14.51 -7.90
N GLY A 50 -15.70 -14.81 -9.11
CA GLY A 50 -14.34 -15.26 -9.37
C GLY A 50 -13.34 -14.10 -9.31
N GLU A 51 -12.06 -14.41 -9.06
CA GLU A 51 -10.98 -13.42 -8.96
C GLU A 51 -10.79 -12.58 -10.24
N ASP A 52 -11.24 -13.09 -11.39
CA ASP A 52 -11.13 -12.47 -12.71
C ASP A 52 -12.32 -11.55 -13.08
N GLU A 53 -13.31 -11.41 -12.20
CA GLU A 53 -14.49 -10.56 -12.41
C GLU A 53 -14.40 -9.19 -11.72
N PHE A 54 -13.35 -8.95 -10.92
CA PHE A 54 -13.19 -7.68 -10.23
C PHE A 54 -11.74 -7.28 -10.02
N VAL A 55 -11.54 -5.98 -9.77
CA VAL A 55 -10.22 -5.41 -9.43
C VAL A 55 -10.27 -4.72 -8.07
N LYS A 56 -9.15 -4.74 -7.34
CA LYS A 56 -9.07 -4.07 -6.04
C LYS A 56 -9.30 -2.57 -6.18
N VAL A 57 -10.24 -2.02 -5.43
CA VAL A 57 -10.38 -0.56 -5.29
C VAL A 57 -9.37 -0.11 -4.25
N LYS A 58 -8.51 0.86 -4.63
CA LYS A 58 -7.58 1.49 -3.71
C LYS A 58 -8.39 2.27 -2.67
N PHE A 59 -8.12 2.05 -1.38
CA PHE A 59 -8.69 2.86 -0.31
C PHE A 59 -8.17 4.29 -0.42
N THR A 60 -9.05 5.26 -0.25
CA THR A 60 -8.74 6.69 -0.42
C THR A 60 -9.25 7.52 0.73
N LYS A 61 -8.92 8.81 0.73
CA LYS A 61 -9.44 9.78 1.71
C LYS A 61 -10.97 9.80 1.80
N SER A 62 -11.69 9.61 0.69
CA SER A 62 -13.16 9.60 0.70
C SER A 62 -13.76 8.35 1.37
N ASP A 63 -12.97 7.32 1.65
CA ASP A 63 -13.43 6.12 2.37
C ASP A 63 -13.40 6.27 3.89
N LEU A 64 -12.77 7.34 4.39
CA LEU A 64 -12.71 7.71 5.81
C LEU A 64 -14.09 8.15 6.30
N LYS A 65 -14.41 7.79 7.55
CA LYS A 65 -15.68 8.13 8.21
C LYS A 65 -15.43 8.73 9.59
N ASP A 66 -16.41 9.49 10.07
CA ASP A 66 -16.45 9.92 11.46
C ASP A 66 -16.38 8.72 12.41
N GLY A 67 -15.54 8.87 13.45
CA GLY A 67 -15.21 7.84 14.42
C GLY A 67 -14.09 6.88 13.99
N ASP A 68 -13.58 6.95 12.76
CA ASP A 68 -12.41 6.17 12.35
C ASP A 68 -11.16 6.64 13.14
N ILE A 69 -10.36 5.68 13.62
CA ILE A 69 -9.09 5.92 14.30
C ILE A 69 -7.97 5.72 13.28
N ILE A 70 -7.26 6.79 12.97
CA ILE A 70 -6.10 6.75 12.09
C ILE A 70 -4.82 6.58 12.92
N THR A 71 -3.82 5.90 12.35
CA THR A 71 -2.46 5.85 12.89
C THR A 71 -1.51 6.46 11.88
N TYR A 72 -0.68 7.40 12.34
CA TYR A 72 0.40 7.99 11.55
C TYR A 72 1.61 7.09 11.50
N ARG A 73 2.50 7.34 10.53
CA ARG A 73 3.77 6.60 10.40
C ARG A 73 4.65 6.66 11.65
N ASP A 74 4.59 7.77 12.39
CA ASP A 74 5.29 7.91 13.67
C ASP A 74 4.60 7.21 14.86
N GLY A 75 3.52 6.47 14.61
CA GLY A 75 2.78 5.70 15.61
C GLY A 75 1.70 6.48 16.35
N ARG A 76 1.63 7.81 16.22
CA ARG A 76 0.58 8.61 16.87
C ARG A 76 -0.79 8.30 16.26
N LYS A 77 -1.82 8.24 17.11
CA LYS A 77 -3.21 7.99 16.69
C LYS A 77 -4.08 9.23 16.74
N ARG A 78 -5.05 9.36 15.84
CA ARG A 78 -6.06 10.44 15.85
C ARG A 78 -7.44 9.88 15.54
N THR A 79 -8.48 10.51 16.07
CA THR A 79 -9.87 10.18 15.75
C THR A 79 -10.42 11.20 14.77
N ILE A 80 -11.13 10.71 13.75
CA ILE A 80 -11.83 11.57 12.78
C ILE A 80 -13.17 12.01 13.37
N VAL A 81 -13.39 13.32 13.44
CA VAL A 81 -14.67 13.92 13.87
C VAL A 81 -14.96 15.13 12.99
N ALA A 82 -16.06 15.11 12.24
CA ALA A 82 -16.47 16.19 11.35
C ALA A 82 -15.33 16.70 10.44
N GLU A 83 -14.60 15.78 9.79
CA GLU A 83 -13.40 16.03 8.98
C GLU A 83 -12.15 16.58 9.73
N SER A 84 -12.23 16.77 11.04
CA SER A 84 -11.11 17.15 11.90
C SER A 84 -10.42 15.92 12.50
N LEU A 85 -9.12 16.04 12.74
CA LEU A 85 -8.27 15.03 13.37
C LEU A 85 -8.04 15.43 14.82
N ILE A 86 -8.66 14.67 15.72
CA ILE A 86 -8.66 14.93 17.15
C ILE A 86 -7.60 14.06 17.83
N ASP A 87 -6.82 14.64 18.73
CA ASP A 87 -5.86 13.91 19.56
C ASP A 87 -6.52 13.18 20.75
N GLU A 88 -5.72 12.49 21.55
CA GLU A 88 -6.19 11.74 22.72
C GLU A 88 -6.77 12.64 23.84
N TYR A 89 -6.48 13.94 23.80
CA TYR A 89 -6.96 14.93 24.77
C TYR A 89 -8.22 15.65 24.30
N GLY A 90 -8.71 15.35 23.08
CA GLY A 90 -9.88 16.00 22.50
C GLY A 90 -9.57 17.29 21.73
N HIS A 91 -8.29 17.61 21.50
CA HIS A 91 -7.92 18.80 20.73
C HIS A 91 -7.85 18.52 19.24
N GLU A 92 -8.38 19.44 18.43
CA GLU A 92 -8.17 19.43 16.99
C GLU A 92 -6.72 19.78 16.66
N VAL A 93 -6.03 18.89 15.95
CA VAL A 93 -4.64 19.08 15.54
C VAL A 93 -4.46 19.36 14.05
N ALA A 94 -5.42 18.94 13.22
CA ALA A 94 -5.39 19.06 11.77
C ALA A 94 -6.77 18.74 11.19
N GLY A 95 -6.97 19.00 9.89
CA GLY A 95 -8.17 18.56 9.16
C GLY A 95 -7.81 17.64 8.00
N LEU A 96 -8.73 16.78 7.57
CA LEU A 96 -8.54 15.83 6.46
C LEU A 96 -8.13 16.51 5.15
N ARG A 97 -8.42 17.82 4.98
CA ARG A 97 -7.95 18.64 3.85
C ARG A 97 -6.42 18.67 3.68
N THR A 98 -5.66 18.44 4.75
CA THR A 98 -4.19 18.37 4.72
C THR A 98 -3.66 17.09 4.07
N TYR A 99 -4.55 16.16 3.74
CA TYR A 99 -4.21 14.88 3.12
C TYR A 99 -4.68 14.82 1.66
N ASP A 100 -3.89 14.14 0.84
CA ASP A 100 -4.28 13.75 -0.52
C ASP A 100 -5.15 12.48 -0.52
N ASN A 101 -5.54 12.01 -1.71
CA ASN A 101 -6.36 10.81 -1.83
C ASN A 101 -5.60 9.52 -1.49
N GLU A 102 -4.27 9.56 -1.37
CA GLU A 102 -3.44 8.44 -0.93
C GLU A 102 -3.15 8.47 0.56
N LEU A 103 -3.78 9.40 1.28
CA LEU A 103 -3.58 9.65 2.70
C LEU A 103 -2.15 10.10 3.06
N LYS A 104 -1.42 10.68 2.10
CA LYS A 104 -0.14 11.35 2.35
C LYS A 104 -0.39 12.77 2.82
N ASN A 105 0.39 13.21 3.80
CA ASN A 105 0.30 14.57 4.31
C ASN A 105 0.94 15.53 3.30
N LYS A 106 0.23 16.59 2.92
CA LYS A 106 0.71 17.56 1.90
C LYS A 106 1.84 18.47 2.40
N PHE A 107 2.06 18.54 3.71
CA PHE A 107 2.94 19.54 4.35
C PHE A 107 4.12 18.92 5.11
N SER A 108 4.15 17.61 5.32
CA SER A 108 5.19 16.92 6.11
C SER A 108 5.90 15.84 5.28
N ALA A 109 7.20 15.67 5.52
CA ALA A 109 8.06 14.74 4.78
C ALA A 109 7.90 13.28 5.25
N THR A 110 6.67 12.74 5.26
CA THR A 110 6.24 11.33 5.53
C THR A 110 5.84 10.95 6.96
N GLY A 111 6.25 11.67 8.00
CA GLY A 111 5.99 11.27 9.40
C GLY A 111 4.51 11.29 9.81
N LEU A 112 3.74 12.19 9.19
CA LEU A 112 2.30 12.37 9.44
C LEU A 112 1.41 11.63 8.44
N ASP A 113 1.99 10.82 7.56
CA ASP A 113 1.21 10.00 6.64
C ASP A 113 0.35 9.01 7.39
N ILE A 114 -0.89 8.83 6.95
CA ILE A 114 -1.78 7.83 7.53
C ILE A 114 -1.36 6.46 7.00
N VAL A 115 -0.93 5.61 7.92
CA VAL A 115 -0.47 4.24 7.61
C VAL A 115 -1.49 3.18 8.02
N LYS A 116 -2.44 3.52 8.89
CA LYS A 116 -3.49 2.57 9.31
C LYS A 116 -4.78 3.32 9.59
N VAL A 117 -5.92 2.68 9.31
CA VAL A 117 -7.25 3.14 9.72
C VAL A 117 -8.01 1.98 10.34
N GLU A 118 -8.47 2.19 11.57
CA GLU A 118 -9.26 1.25 12.37
C GLU A 118 -10.67 1.82 12.54
N ARG A 119 -11.70 1.01 12.29
CA ARG A 119 -13.11 1.41 12.48
C ARG A 119 -13.66 0.76 13.76
N PRO A 120 -13.82 1.51 14.86
CA PRO A 120 -14.18 0.95 16.17
C PRO A 120 -15.55 0.28 16.18
N THR A 121 -16.52 0.81 15.43
CA THR A 121 -17.89 0.28 15.35
C THR A 121 -17.97 -1.14 14.82
N GLN A 122 -16.90 -1.68 14.23
CA GLN A 122 -16.81 -3.05 13.71
C GLN A 122 -15.53 -3.79 14.15
N TYR A 123 -14.73 -3.23 15.06
CA TYR A 123 -13.40 -3.73 15.45
C TYR A 123 -12.55 -4.18 14.25
N LYS A 124 -12.61 -3.43 13.14
CA LYS A 124 -12.04 -3.84 11.86
C LYS A 124 -10.99 -2.86 11.39
N GLU A 125 -9.84 -3.39 10.99
CA GLU A 125 -8.88 -2.64 10.19
C GLU A 125 -9.42 -2.51 8.76
N VAL A 126 -9.65 -1.26 8.35
CA VAL A 126 -10.21 -0.94 7.03
C VAL A 126 -9.14 -0.45 6.05
N PHE A 127 -7.98 -0.06 6.57
CA PHE A 127 -6.82 0.32 5.77
C PHE A 127 -5.54 0.02 6.53
N GLU A 128 -4.56 -0.50 5.80
CA GLU A 128 -3.17 -0.57 6.21
C GLU A 128 -2.32 -0.23 4.99
N ARG A 129 -1.43 0.75 5.14
CA ARG A 129 -0.45 1.11 4.15
C ARG A 129 0.64 0.07 4.21
N LYS A 130 0.78 -0.69 3.12
CA LYS A 130 1.98 -1.48 2.90
C LYS A 130 3.16 -0.51 2.90
N GLU A 131 4.12 -0.72 3.80
CA GLU A 131 5.27 0.16 3.93
C GLU A 131 5.93 0.38 2.57
N GLU A 132 6.17 1.65 2.23
CA GLU A 132 6.98 1.99 1.06
C GLU A 132 8.41 1.54 1.37
N ILE A 133 8.88 0.53 0.64
CA ILE A 133 10.20 -0.09 0.82
C ILE A 133 11.32 0.94 0.58
N LEU A 134 11.07 1.89 -0.33
CA LEU A 134 11.95 2.99 -0.66
C LEU A 134 11.30 4.29 -0.21
N ASP A 135 12.09 5.18 0.39
CA ASP A 135 11.65 6.57 0.58
C ASP A 135 11.61 7.33 -0.77
N GLU A 136 11.05 8.54 -0.77
CA GLU A 136 10.90 9.34 -2.01
C GLU A 136 12.25 9.68 -2.67
N VAL A 137 13.32 9.87 -1.89
CA VAL A 137 14.66 10.21 -2.40
C VAL A 137 15.32 8.98 -3.02
N GLU A 138 15.28 7.85 -2.31
CA GLU A 138 15.76 6.54 -2.75
C GLU A 138 15.04 6.08 -4.02
N LYS A 139 13.71 6.21 -4.04
CA LYS A 139 12.87 5.89 -5.18
C LYS A 139 13.21 6.75 -6.39
N LYS A 140 13.33 8.07 -6.21
CA LYS A 140 13.72 8.99 -7.29
C LYS A 140 15.12 8.67 -7.83
N TYR A 141 16.07 8.38 -6.95
CA TYR A 141 17.43 8.00 -7.34
C TYR A 141 17.45 6.71 -8.16
N LEU A 142 16.89 5.62 -7.61
CA LEU A 142 16.85 4.32 -8.31
C LEU A 142 16.07 4.42 -9.62
N ALA A 143 14.92 5.09 -9.65
CA ALA A 143 14.12 5.28 -10.85
C ALA A 143 14.90 5.93 -12.00
N ASN A 144 15.77 6.90 -11.68
CA ASN A 144 16.63 7.57 -12.65
C ASN A 144 17.83 6.72 -13.07
N VAL A 145 18.51 6.07 -12.11
CA VAL A 145 19.66 5.20 -12.39
C VAL A 145 19.29 4.07 -13.33
N ILE A 146 18.14 3.43 -13.10
CA ILE A 146 17.71 2.29 -13.90
C ILE A 146 17.01 2.69 -15.20
N LYS A 147 16.61 3.96 -15.36
CA LYS A 147 15.79 4.44 -16.48
C LYS A 147 16.28 3.94 -17.86
N PRO A 148 17.59 3.97 -18.18
CA PRO A 148 18.06 3.56 -19.51
C PRO A 148 17.87 2.07 -19.81
N PHE A 149 17.84 1.22 -18.79
CA PHE A 149 17.82 -0.25 -18.92
C PHE A 149 16.73 -0.91 -18.07
N ARG A 150 15.70 -0.15 -17.67
CA ARG A 150 14.63 -0.60 -16.76
C ARG A 150 13.95 -1.88 -17.25
N HIS A 151 13.76 -1.99 -18.57
CA HIS A 151 13.13 -3.14 -19.23
C HIS A 151 13.96 -4.44 -19.11
N GLU A 152 15.26 -4.35 -18.85
CA GLU A 152 16.16 -5.49 -18.68
C GLU A 152 16.27 -5.96 -17.22
N ILE A 153 15.72 -5.20 -16.27
CA ILE A 153 15.83 -5.55 -14.85
C ILE A 153 14.89 -6.72 -14.51
N LYS A 154 15.45 -7.70 -13.82
CA LYS A 154 14.72 -8.82 -13.22
C LYS A 154 14.30 -8.48 -11.79
N ILE A 155 15.26 -8.10 -10.93
CA ILE A 155 15.06 -7.81 -9.51
C ILE A 155 16.14 -6.85 -8.99
N ILE A 156 15.88 -6.23 -7.84
CA ILE A 156 16.83 -5.41 -7.07
C ILE A 156 16.90 -5.94 -5.64
N SER A 157 18.10 -5.97 -5.05
CA SER A 157 18.31 -6.43 -3.67
C SER A 157 19.29 -5.53 -2.92
N LYS A 158 19.07 -5.35 -1.60
CA LYS A 158 20.08 -4.78 -0.70
C LYS A 158 20.98 -5.90 -0.20
N ARG A 159 22.29 -5.77 -0.34
CA ARG A 159 23.27 -6.77 0.09
C ARG A 159 24.24 -6.15 1.09
N SER A 160 24.60 -6.89 2.12
CA SER A 160 25.71 -6.54 3.00
C SER A 160 27.02 -7.02 2.39
N ARG A 161 28.10 -6.27 2.61
CA ARG A 161 29.42 -6.65 2.11
C ARG A 161 29.95 -7.85 2.90
N LEU A 162 30.53 -8.82 2.21
CA LEU A 162 31.11 -9.99 2.87
C LEU A 162 32.23 -9.54 3.81
N GLY A 163 32.16 -9.96 5.08
CA GLY A 163 33.12 -9.58 6.11
C GLY A 163 32.91 -8.18 6.71
N ASN A 164 31.92 -7.41 6.26
CA ASN A 164 31.55 -6.14 6.89
C ASN A 164 30.05 -5.85 6.74
N SER A 165 29.25 -6.24 7.74
CA SER A 165 27.79 -6.02 7.75
C SER A 165 27.41 -4.54 7.82
N SER A 166 28.30 -3.68 8.34
CA SER A 166 28.08 -2.24 8.45
C SER A 166 28.15 -1.49 7.11
N ILE A 167 28.49 -2.19 6.03
CA ILE A 167 28.49 -1.67 4.66
C ILE A 167 27.50 -2.47 3.82
N CYS A 168 26.61 -1.75 3.15
CA CYS A 168 25.62 -2.31 2.23
C CYS A 168 25.80 -1.74 0.82
N TYR A 169 25.25 -2.42 -0.17
CA TYR A 169 25.15 -1.96 -1.55
C TYR A 169 23.83 -2.44 -2.17
N ILE A 170 23.41 -1.78 -3.25
CA ILE A 170 22.28 -2.23 -4.06
C ILE A 170 22.81 -3.08 -5.21
N LYS A 171 22.29 -4.30 -5.32
CA LYS A 171 22.55 -5.23 -6.41
C LYS A 171 21.33 -5.33 -7.31
N ILE A 172 21.52 -5.01 -8.58
CA ILE A 172 20.52 -5.08 -9.65
C ILE A 172 20.82 -6.33 -10.47
N TRP A 173 19.84 -7.22 -10.60
CA TRP A 173 19.95 -8.40 -11.46
C TRP A 173 19.20 -8.15 -12.75
N LEU A 174 19.84 -8.44 -13.87
CA LEU A 174 19.29 -8.33 -15.21
C LEU A 174 18.71 -9.67 -15.66
N LYS A 175 17.80 -9.63 -16.64
CA LYS A 175 17.13 -10.80 -17.21
C LYS A 175 18.09 -11.78 -17.88
N ASN A 176 19.22 -11.28 -18.38
CA ASN A 176 20.30 -12.07 -18.99
C ASN A 176 21.26 -12.70 -17.97
N ASN A 177 20.92 -12.71 -16.68
CA ASN A 177 21.75 -13.17 -15.55
C ASN A 177 23.00 -12.32 -15.25
N ASP A 178 23.17 -11.18 -15.89
CA ASP A 178 24.19 -10.20 -15.51
C ASP A 178 23.74 -9.39 -14.27
N THR A 179 24.70 -8.76 -13.59
CA THR A 179 24.43 -7.99 -12.37
C THR A 179 25.20 -6.69 -12.33
N ALA A 180 24.55 -5.63 -11.89
CA ALA A 180 25.17 -4.34 -11.62
C ALA A 180 25.10 -4.03 -10.12
N ASN A 181 26.20 -3.53 -9.56
CA ASN A 181 26.27 -3.11 -8.16
C ASN A 181 26.41 -1.58 -8.10
N LEU A 182 25.56 -0.93 -7.31
CA LEU A 182 25.71 0.49 -7.00
C LEU A 182 26.75 0.70 -5.89
N PRO A 183 27.28 1.93 -5.72
CA PRO A 183 28.28 2.22 -4.69
C PRO A 183 27.85 1.82 -3.27
N ASP A 184 28.86 1.49 -2.46
CA ASP A 184 28.71 1.11 -1.07
C ASP A 184 28.16 2.28 -0.20
N PHE A 185 27.35 1.95 0.80
CA PHE A 185 26.81 2.89 1.79
C PHE A 185 26.79 2.26 3.20
N LYS A 186 26.67 3.10 4.23
CA LYS A 186 26.63 2.63 5.62
C LYS A 186 25.29 1.97 5.93
N GLU A 187 25.32 0.83 6.63
CA GLU A 187 24.11 0.20 7.13
C GLU A 187 23.27 1.19 7.95
N ASN A 188 21.96 1.21 7.72
CA ASN A 188 21.00 2.16 8.30
C ASN A 188 21.15 3.63 7.88
N SER A 189 21.95 3.98 6.86
CA SER A 189 21.94 5.34 6.30
C SER A 189 20.89 5.52 5.20
N MET A 190 20.70 4.52 4.35
CA MET A 190 19.75 4.50 3.23
C MET A 190 19.24 3.08 2.95
N TYR A 191 18.17 2.99 2.16
CA TYR A 191 17.38 1.80 1.84
C TYR A 191 16.96 1.05 3.11
N LYS A 192 16.44 1.80 4.09
CA LYS A 192 16.10 1.28 5.43
C LYS A 192 14.94 0.30 5.37
N GLY A 193 13.95 0.56 4.51
CA GLY A 193 12.79 -0.31 4.29
C GLY A 193 13.10 -1.59 3.50
N MET A 194 14.30 -1.73 2.94
CA MET A 194 14.72 -2.98 2.29
C MET A 194 15.27 -3.96 3.32
N GLU A 195 14.78 -5.20 3.31
CA GLU A 195 15.35 -6.31 4.05
C GLU A 195 16.67 -6.76 3.37
N PRO A 196 17.76 -6.98 4.14
CA PRO A 196 19.00 -7.50 3.58
C PRO A 196 18.79 -8.87 2.91
N ASN A 197 19.41 -9.04 1.74
CA ASN A 197 19.35 -10.26 0.91
C ASN A 197 17.98 -10.62 0.32
N ARG A 198 16.92 -9.88 0.64
CA ARG A 198 15.62 -10.03 -0.02
C ARG A 198 15.68 -9.48 -1.45
N GLU A 199 15.05 -10.20 -2.36
CA GLU A 199 14.91 -9.84 -3.77
C GLU A 199 13.57 -9.14 -3.98
N TYR A 200 13.60 -7.95 -4.60
CA TYR A 200 12.43 -7.14 -4.84
C TYR A 200 12.22 -6.93 -6.34
N SER A 201 10.96 -7.08 -6.78
CA SER A 201 10.54 -6.66 -8.12
C SER A 201 10.46 -5.13 -8.23
N LEU A 202 10.52 -4.59 -9.46
CA LEU A 202 10.29 -3.16 -9.69
C LEU A 202 8.93 -2.71 -9.17
N LYS A 203 7.90 -3.56 -9.29
CA LYS A 203 6.55 -3.31 -8.79
C LYS A 203 6.51 -3.14 -7.27
N GLU A 204 7.19 -4.01 -6.52
CA GLU A 204 7.28 -3.90 -5.05
C GLU A 204 7.97 -2.60 -4.63
N LEU A 205 9.01 -2.20 -5.37
CA LEU A 205 9.74 -0.96 -5.11
C LEU A 205 9.03 0.30 -5.64
N GLY A 206 7.91 0.15 -6.36
CA GLY A 206 7.22 1.26 -7.03
C GLY A 206 8.04 1.92 -8.13
N LEU A 207 8.91 1.15 -8.81
CA LEU A 207 9.85 1.59 -9.83
C LEU A 207 9.45 1.18 -11.27
N GLU A 208 8.22 0.73 -11.49
CA GLU A 208 7.67 0.48 -12.84
C GLU A 208 7.47 1.79 -13.62
#